data_AF-A0A1F3VKY9-F1
#
_entry.id   AF-A0A1F3VKY9-F1
#
_cell.length_a   1.000
_cell.length_b   1.000
_cell.length_c   1.000
_cell.angle_alpha   90.00
_cell.angle_beta   90.00
_cell.angle_gamma   90.00
#
_symmetry.space_group_name_H-M   'P 1'
#
loop_
_entity.id
_entity.type
_entity.pdbx_description
1 polymer ?
#
loop_
_entity_poly.entity_id
_entity_poly.type
_entity_poly.pdbx_seq_one_letter_code
_entity_poly.pdbx_strand_id
1 'polypeptide(L)'
;MNRKTWGVWIAQIKKPLRDDTLFKILSSLKIIAIPVMTLGILASMLWIILSINLVYFSANGFLKVSGIEDTFYEHLSQILFFNLIWGLLALGIMALLGWYVSSLILRPFKLIGDYCDQVLKGEKAEYNQDLFTDVRLLTSFCDYFFNCMENALKNKLFTPLEVLKKYQKIHAPVFEKSFFIQFFLLILVTSVAGGIGIYYLTVEIYMDLIALSIQALKSEPVGRYFFSEQKEIFIQIVNIVMVIYLVMNFFLCMHFHSLISGPAFAVFSTMRSFLKGNFDSRIHIIGSRYLRDHIMKINKYLEYIQKNVELHKNKD
;
A
#
# COMPACT_ATOMS: atom_id res chain seq x y z
N MET A 1 -23.70 23.44 28.86
CA MET A 1 -23.12 22.95 27.57
C MET A 1 -24.25 22.39 26.71
N ASN A 2 -24.48 22.94 25.52
CA ASN A 2 -25.76 22.85 24.81
C ASN A 2 -25.86 21.58 23.93
N ARG A 3 -26.95 20.80 24.02
CA ARG A 3 -27.17 19.56 23.22
C ARG A 3 -27.08 19.76 21.70
N LYS A 4 -27.20 21.00 21.21
CA LYS A 4 -27.08 21.36 19.79
C LYS A 4 -25.66 21.21 19.21
N THR A 5 -24.60 21.33 20.01
CA THR A 5 -23.21 21.18 19.50
C THR A 5 -22.85 19.71 19.24
N TRP A 6 -23.37 18.77 20.02
CA TRP A 6 -23.15 17.33 19.81
C TRP A 6 -23.73 16.83 18.47
N GLY A 7 -24.88 17.34 18.06
CA GLY A 7 -25.50 16.99 16.77
C GLY A 7 -24.67 17.41 15.55
N VAL A 8 -23.94 18.52 15.64
CA VAL A 8 -23.06 19.02 14.56
C VAL A 8 -21.80 18.17 14.45
N TRP A 9 -21.20 17.78 15.58
CA TRP A 9 -20.04 16.87 15.59
C TRP A 9 -20.40 15.48 15.07
N ILE A 10 -21.54 14.92 15.48
CA ILE A 10 -22.02 13.62 14.99
C ILE A 10 -22.38 13.69 13.49
N ALA A 11 -22.93 14.80 13.02
CA ALA A 11 -23.21 15.02 11.60
C ALA A 11 -21.93 15.23 10.75
N GLN A 12 -20.89 15.85 11.32
CA GLN A 12 -19.57 15.96 10.67
C GLN A 12 -18.85 14.61 10.62
N ILE A 13 -18.97 13.79 11.67
CA ILE A 13 -18.45 12.40 11.71
C ILE A 13 -19.22 11.50 10.72
N LYS A 14 -20.49 11.81 10.41
CA LYS A 14 -21.32 11.08 9.45
C LYS A 14 -21.13 11.50 7.98
N LYS A 15 -20.30 12.50 7.66
CA LYS A 15 -19.95 12.72 6.24
C LYS A 15 -19.15 11.52 5.77
N PRO A 16 -19.59 10.79 4.71
CA PRO A 16 -18.77 9.71 4.17
C PRO A 16 -17.40 10.28 3.82
N LEU A 17 -16.34 9.63 4.34
CA LEU A 17 -14.97 9.94 3.97
C LEU A 17 -14.88 9.93 2.44
N ARG A 18 -14.21 10.94 1.88
CA ARG A 18 -13.97 11.02 0.43
C ARG A 18 -13.26 9.74 -0.02
N ASP A 19 -13.66 9.19 -1.16
CA ASP A 19 -13.16 7.90 -1.69
C ASP A 19 -11.62 7.87 -1.73
N ASP A 20 -10.98 8.99 -2.08
CA ASP A 20 -9.51 9.16 -2.09
C ASP A 20 -8.90 8.98 -0.69
N THR A 21 -9.48 9.59 0.34
CA THR A 21 -8.99 9.50 1.73
C THR A 21 -9.16 8.08 2.26
N LEU A 22 -10.30 7.46 1.96
CA LEU A 22 -10.58 6.08 2.35
C LEU A 22 -9.57 5.13 1.70
N PHE A 23 -9.24 5.35 0.43
CA PHE A 23 -8.19 4.60 -0.26
C PHE A 23 -6.82 4.74 0.40
N LYS A 24 -6.45 5.95 0.86
CA LYS A 24 -5.18 6.17 1.58
C LYS A 24 -5.14 5.40 2.88
N ILE A 25 -6.20 5.49 3.68
CA ILE A 25 -6.32 4.76 4.95
C ILE A 25 -6.24 3.25 4.72
N LEU A 26 -6.99 2.71 3.77
CA LEU A 26 -6.97 1.27 3.45
C LEU A 26 -5.59 0.81 2.95
N SER A 27 -4.89 1.64 2.19
CA SER A 27 -3.54 1.33 1.72
C SER A 27 -2.53 1.32 2.88
N SER A 28 -2.62 2.28 3.79
CA SER A 28 -1.84 2.28 5.04
C SER A 28 -2.10 1.04 5.89
N LEU A 29 -3.38 0.66 6.06
CA LEU A 29 -3.74 -0.53 6.81
C LEU A 29 -3.18 -1.81 6.17
N LYS A 30 -3.16 -1.92 4.84
CA LYS A 30 -2.56 -3.07 4.14
C LYS A 30 -1.06 -3.20 4.41
N ILE A 31 -0.33 -2.07 4.43
CA ILE A 31 1.11 -2.07 4.76
C ILE A 31 1.33 -2.48 6.22
N ILE A 32 0.51 -1.99 7.15
CA ILE A 32 0.59 -2.32 8.58
C ILE A 32 0.18 -3.77 8.86
N ALA A 33 -0.77 -4.32 8.11
CA ALA A 33 -1.30 -5.65 8.36
C ALA A 33 -0.20 -6.72 8.29
N ILE A 34 0.75 -6.62 7.36
CA ILE A 34 1.82 -7.62 7.18
C ILE A 34 2.71 -7.76 8.44
N PRO A 35 3.36 -6.70 8.96
CA PRO A 35 4.17 -6.80 10.16
C PRO A 35 3.34 -7.20 11.39
N VAL A 36 2.09 -6.73 11.51
CA VAL A 36 1.21 -7.11 12.64
C VAL A 36 0.85 -8.60 12.59
N MET A 37 0.49 -9.13 11.42
CA MET A 37 0.23 -10.57 11.25
C MET A 37 1.48 -11.39 11.52
N THR A 38 2.64 -10.92 11.08
CA THR A 38 3.94 -11.58 11.30
C THR A 38 4.29 -11.64 12.78
N LEU A 39 4.12 -10.53 13.51
CA LEU A 39 4.27 -10.48 14.96
C LEU A 39 3.27 -11.40 15.67
N GLY A 40 2.02 -11.45 15.21
CA GLY A 40 1.02 -12.36 15.76
C GLY A 40 1.41 -13.83 15.63
N ILE A 41 1.93 -14.24 14.47
CA ILE A 41 2.45 -15.59 14.24
C ILE A 41 3.64 -15.87 15.17
N LEU A 42 4.63 -14.99 15.22
CA LEU A 42 5.82 -15.17 16.08
C LEU A 42 5.46 -15.18 17.58
N ALA A 43 4.53 -14.33 18.01
CA ALA A 43 4.03 -14.32 19.38
C ALA A 43 3.35 -15.65 19.74
N SER A 44 2.55 -16.22 18.82
CA SER A 44 1.96 -17.55 19.04
C SER A 44 3.01 -18.65 19.16
N MET A 45 4.11 -18.56 18.41
CA MET A 45 5.22 -19.53 18.51
C MET A 45 5.98 -19.39 19.82
N LEU A 46 6.24 -18.16 20.26
CA LEU A 46 6.83 -17.87 21.57
C LEU A 46 5.96 -18.43 22.71
N TRP A 47 4.65 -18.29 22.61
CA TRP A 47 3.71 -18.88 23.57
C TRP A 47 3.79 -20.41 23.62
N ILE A 48 3.89 -21.07 22.47
CA ILE A 48 4.07 -22.53 22.40
C ILE A 48 5.38 -22.96 23.07
N ILE A 49 6.48 -22.25 22.81
CA ILE A 49 7.78 -22.51 23.42
C ILE A 49 7.72 -22.35 24.94
N LEU A 50 7.12 -21.27 25.41
CA LEU A 50 6.92 -21.04 26.84
C LEU A 50 6.14 -22.20 27.47
N SER A 51 5.06 -22.65 26.82
CA SER A 51 4.25 -23.79 27.27
C SER A 51 5.07 -25.09 27.33
N ILE A 52 5.90 -25.36 26.32
CA ILE A 52 6.80 -26.53 26.30
C ILE A 52 7.79 -26.45 27.47
N ASN A 53 8.35 -25.26 27.74
CA ASN A 53 9.31 -25.06 28.83
C ASN A 53 8.66 -25.30 30.19
N LEU A 54 7.45 -24.78 30.42
CA LEU A 54 6.69 -25.03 31.65
C LEU A 54 6.38 -26.51 31.86
N VAL A 55 5.99 -27.23 30.79
CA VAL A 55 5.79 -28.68 30.85
C VAL A 55 7.08 -29.43 31.16
N TYR A 56 8.20 -29.03 30.56
CA TYR A 56 9.52 -29.58 30.86
C TYR A 56 9.90 -29.40 32.34
N PHE A 57 9.67 -28.21 32.91
CA PHE A 57 9.91 -27.96 34.33
C PHE A 57 8.99 -28.77 35.25
N SER A 58 7.73 -28.96 34.85
CA SER A 58 6.77 -29.80 35.55
C SER A 58 7.22 -31.26 35.63
N ALA A 59 7.56 -31.82 34.47
CA ALA A 59 7.91 -33.22 34.32
C ALA A 59 9.18 -33.60 35.10
N ASN A 60 10.15 -32.68 35.19
CA ASN A 60 11.39 -32.91 35.92
C ASN A 60 11.33 -32.49 37.41
N GLY A 61 10.13 -32.14 37.92
CA GLY A 61 9.92 -31.85 39.34
C GLY A 61 10.42 -30.48 39.81
N PHE A 62 10.80 -29.59 38.88
CA PHE A 62 11.25 -28.23 39.20
C PHE A 62 10.10 -27.29 39.58
N LEU A 63 8.85 -27.62 39.22
CA LEU A 63 7.65 -26.82 39.55
C LEU A 63 7.23 -26.84 41.03
N LYS A 64 7.92 -27.57 41.91
CA LYS A 64 7.73 -27.38 43.38
C LYS A 64 8.18 -26.00 43.84
N VAL A 65 8.87 -25.23 43.01
CA VAL A 65 9.13 -23.80 43.19
C VAL A 65 7.93 -23.01 42.64
N SER A 66 6.89 -22.84 43.46
CA SER A 66 5.74 -21.98 43.17
C SER A 66 6.22 -20.57 42.78
N GLY A 67 5.93 -20.13 41.55
CA GLY A 67 6.22 -18.76 41.07
C GLY A 67 7.09 -18.66 39.81
N ILE A 68 7.61 -19.76 39.26
CA ILE A 68 8.37 -19.72 38.00
C ILE A 68 7.48 -19.23 36.85
N GLU A 69 6.26 -19.74 36.74
CA GLU A 69 5.28 -19.33 35.74
C GLU A 69 4.93 -17.83 35.85
N ASP A 70 4.66 -17.35 37.06
CA ASP A 70 4.38 -15.92 37.32
C ASP A 70 5.58 -15.05 36.93
N THR A 71 6.80 -15.49 37.26
CA THR A 71 8.05 -14.79 36.89
C THR A 71 8.20 -14.68 35.37
N PHE A 72 7.87 -15.75 34.63
CA PHE A 72 7.91 -15.74 33.16
C PHE A 72 6.89 -14.77 32.56
N TYR A 73 5.65 -14.76 33.05
CA TYR A 73 4.63 -13.85 32.54
C TYR A 73 4.90 -12.39 32.91
N GLU A 74 5.39 -12.12 34.11
CA GLU A 74 5.77 -10.78 34.54
C GLU A 74 6.90 -10.22 33.67
N HIS A 75 7.93 -11.04 33.42
CA HIS A 75 9.05 -10.65 32.57
C HIS A 75 8.61 -10.39 31.12
N LEU A 76 7.78 -11.27 30.54
CA LEU A 76 7.27 -11.10 29.19
C LEU A 76 6.38 -9.85 29.08
N SER A 77 5.54 -9.59 30.07
CA SER A 77 4.73 -8.37 30.16
C SER A 77 5.59 -7.12 30.21
N GLN A 78 6.69 -7.15 30.98
CA GLN A 78 7.62 -6.03 31.08
C GLN A 78 8.30 -5.73 29.73
N ILE A 79 8.80 -6.76 29.03
CA ILE A 79 9.42 -6.57 27.71
C ILE A 79 8.40 -6.04 26.70
N LEU A 80 7.18 -6.58 26.68
CA LEU A 80 6.12 -6.12 25.78
C LEU A 80 5.73 -4.67 26.08
N PHE A 81 5.55 -4.31 27.35
CA PHE A 81 5.18 -2.95 27.74
C PHE A 81 6.28 -1.94 27.42
N PHE A 82 7.54 -2.29 27.68
CA PHE A 82 8.69 -1.45 27.34
C PHE A 82 8.79 -1.20 25.83
N ASN A 83 8.56 -2.23 25.02
CA ASN A 83 8.62 -2.13 23.57
C ASN A 83 7.33 -1.63 22.91
N LEU A 84 6.22 -1.51 23.65
CA LEU A 84 4.92 -1.09 23.12
C LEU A 84 4.98 0.29 22.46
N ILE A 85 5.65 1.26 23.10
CA ILE A 85 5.76 2.63 22.59
C ILE A 85 6.51 2.64 21.25
N TRP A 86 7.64 1.92 21.18
CA TRP A 86 8.43 1.80 19.96
C TRP A 86 7.68 1.06 18.85
N GLY A 87 6.92 0.03 19.20
CA GLY A 87 6.04 -0.68 18.28
C GLY A 87 4.95 0.23 17.70
N LEU A 88 4.25 1.00 18.55
CA LEU A 88 3.24 1.97 18.10
C LEU A 88 3.82 3.06 17.21
N LEU A 89 5.03 3.57 17.55
CA LEU A 89 5.73 4.55 16.73
C LEU A 89 6.11 3.97 15.36
N ALA A 90 6.64 2.75 15.31
CA ALA A 90 6.95 2.06 14.06
C ALA A 90 5.68 1.86 13.20
N LEU A 91 4.56 1.45 13.81
CA LEU A 91 3.28 1.34 13.12
C LEU A 91 2.79 2.68 12.57
N GLY A 92 2.97 3.77 13.33
CA GLY A 92 2.67 5.13 12.88
C GLY A 92 3.48 5.56 11.66
N ILE A 93 4.79 5.28 11.67
CA ILE A 93 5.68 5.57 10.52
C ILE A 93 5.23 4.75 9.30
N MET A 94 4.93 3.45 9.48
CA MET A 94 4.42 2.59 8.40
C MET A 94 3.07 3.08 7.85
N ALA A 95 2.20 3.62 8.71
CA ALA A 95 0.94 4.23 8.31
C ALA A 95 1.16 5.46 7.41
N LEU A 96 2.10 6.34 7.79
CA LEU A 96 2.48 7.52 7.02
C LEU A 96 3.09 7.14 5.67
N LEU A 97 3.94 6.12 5.65
CA LEU A 97 4.50 5.58 4.40
C LEU A 97 3.41 5.04 3.47
N GLY A 98 2.42 4.31 4.00
CA GLY A 98 1.27 3.87 3.20
C GLY A 98 0.39 5.01 2.68
N TRP A 99 0.30 6.09 3.45
CA TRP A 99 -0.40 7.30 3.01
C TRP A 99 0.36 8.00 1.89
N TYR A 100 1.68 8.03 1.97
CA TYR A 100 2.56 8.57 0.93
C TYR A 100 2.46 7.74 -0.36
N VAL A 101 2.62 6.42 -0.24
CA VAL A 101 2.46 5.43 -1.33
C VAL A 101 1.13 5.61 -2.06
N SER A 102 0.02 5.66 -1.31
CA SER A 102 -1.30 5.86 -1.92
C SER A 102 -1.48 7.23 -2.55
N SER A 103 -0.80 8.26 -2.04
CA SER A 103 -0.80 9.58 -2.67
C SER A 103 -0.02 9.58 -3.99
N LEU A 104 1.08 8.83 -4.09
CA LEU A 104 1.80 8.62 -5.36
C LEU A 104 0.92 7.91 -6.39
N ILE A 105 0.19 6.87 -5.98
CA ILE A 105 -0.77 6.16 -6.84
C ILE A 105 -1.82 7.09 -7.46
N LEU A 106 -2.35 8.03 -6.67
CA LEU A 106 -3.40 8.96 -7.11
C LEU A 106 -2.85 10.12 -7.96
N ARG A 107 -1.58 10.48 -7.79
CA ARG A 107 -0.95 11.67 -8.37
C ARG A 107 -1.15 11.82 -9.89
N PRO A 108 -0.86 10.84 -10.76
CA PRO A 108 -0.99 11.01 -12.21
C PRO A 108 -2.45 11.30 -12.61
N PHE A 109 -3.42 10.60 -12.01
CA PHE A 109 -4.83 10.82 -12.30
C PHE A 109 -5.32 12.18 -11.80
N LYS A 110 -4.82 12.63 -10.65
CA LYS A 110 -5.11 13.95 -10.13
C LYS A 110 -4.62 15.05 -11.07
N LEU A 111 -3.38 14.96 -11.56
CA LEU A 111 -2.81 15.93 -12.51
C LEU A 111 -3.63 16.02 -13.80
N ILE A 112 -3.97 14.87 -14.39
CA ILE A 112 -4.80 14.81 -15.61
C ILE A 112 -6.19 15.40 -15.35
N GLY A 113 -6.83 15.01 -14.24
CA GLY A 113 -8.16 15.50 -13.89
C GLY A 113 -8.17 17.00 -13.59
N ASP A 114 -7.16 17.51 -12.89
CA ASP A 114 -7.07 18.93 -12.53
C ASP A 114 -6.79 19.81 -13.76
N TYR A 115 -5.95 19.37 -14.71
CA TYR A 115 -5.80 20.04 -16.01
C TYR A 115 -7.14 20.11 -16.76
N CYS A 116 -7.85 18.99 -16.88
CA CYS A 116 -9.17 18.93 -17.51
C CYS A 116 -10.17 19.92 -16.87
N ASP A 117 -10.17 20.02 -15.54
CA ASP A 117 -11.05 20.92 -14.78
C ASP A 117 -10.69 22.41 -14.97
N GLN A 118 -9.40 22.73 -15.08
CA GLN A 118 -8.95 24.10 -15.38
C GLN A 118 -9.36 24.54 -16.78
N VAL A 119 -9.21 23.68 -17.78
CA VAL A 119 -9.66 23.99 -19.16
C VAL A 119 -11.17 24.21 -19.19
N LEU A 120 -11.96 23.39 -18.48
CA LEU A 120 -13.41 23.55 -18.38
C LEU A 120 -13.83 24.89 -17.76
N LYS A 121 -13.01 25.45 -16.87
CA LYS A 121 -13.25 26.77 -16.24
C LYS A 121 -12.80 27.95 -17.11
N GLY A 122 -12.18 27.68 -18.26
CA GLY A 122 -11.59 28.72 -19.12
C GLY A 122 -10.31 29.33 -18.54
N GLU A 123 -9.68 28.68 -17.57
CA GLU A 123 -8.40 29.09 -17.01
C GLU A 123 -7.26 28.74 -17.99
N LYS A 124 -6.16 29.50 -17.97
CA LYS A 124 -4.93 29.12 -18.69
C LYS A 124 -4.32 27.91 -18.00
N ALA A 125 -4.69 26.71 -18.47
CA ALA A 125 -4.14 25.46 -17.99
C ALA A 125 -2.86 25.12 -18.75
N GLU A 126 -1.80 24.75 -18.03
CA GLU A 126 -0.59 24.18 -18.61
C GLU A 126 -0.44 22.77 -18.05
N TYR A 127 -0.43 21.76 -18.93
CA TYR A 127 -0.18 20.40 -18.50
C TYR A 127 1.33 20.23 -18.25
N ASN A 128 1.74 20.53 -17.01
CA ASN A 128 3.13 20.35 -16.61
C ASN A 128 3.40 18.88 -16.27
N GLN A 129 4.17 18.22 -17.14
CA GLN A 129 4.78 16.94 -16.82
C GLN A 129 5.86 17.17 -15.77
N ASP A 130 5.50 16.99 -14.51
CA ASP A 130 6.48 16.97 -13.44
C ASP A 130 7.52 15.88 -13.73
N LEU A 131 8.81 16.17 -13.56
CA LEU A 131 9.92 15.23 -13.85
C LEU A 131 9.81 13.91 -13.08
N PHE A 132 8.98 13.89 -12.03
CA PHE A 132 8.63 12.75 -11.20
C PHE A 132 7.21 12.22 -11.46
N THR A 133 6.66 12.43 -12.66
CA THR A 133 5.39 11.82 -13.04
C THR A 133 5.65 10.39 -13.51
N ASP A 134 5.75 9.55 -12.50
CA ASP A 134 5.97 8.11 -12.45
C ASP A 134 5.40 7.27 -13.61
N VAL A 135 4.25 7.65 -14.19
CA VAL A 135 3.61 6.90 -15.29
C VAL A 135 3.95 7.54 -16.65
N ARG A 136 5.18 7.33 -17.14
CA ARG A 136 5.75 8.04 -18.31
C ARG A 136 4.95 7.81 -19.59
N LEU A 137 4.37 6.62 -19.77
CA LEU A 137 3.58 6.33 -20.98
C LEU A 137 2.29 7.14 -20.96
N LEU A 138 1.57 7.10 -19.83
CA LEU A 138 0.28 7.78 -19.69
C LEU A 138 0.47 9.29 -19.84
N THR A 139 1.45 9.87 -19.16
CA THR A 139 1.72 11.32 -19.20
C THR A 139 2.12 11.76 -20.61
N SER A 140 3.06 11.05 -21.25
CA SER A 140 3.47 11.35 -22.63
C SER A 140 2.33 11.21 -23.64
N PHE A 141 1.37 10.32 -23.37
CA PHE A 141 0.18 10.19 -24.20
C PHE A 141 -0.84 11.29 -23.92
N CYS A 142 -1.03 11.68 -22.66
CA CYS A 142 -1.89 12.79 -22.27
C CYS A 142 -1.40 14.11 -22.88
N ASP A 143 -0.10 14.41 -22.88
CA ASP A 143 0.44 15.59 -23.59
C ASP A 143 0.07 15.58 -25.06
N TYR A 144 0.32 14.45 -25.73
CA TYR A 144 0.02 14.31 -27.15
C TYR A 144 -1.48 14.52 -27.39
N PHE A 145 -2.32 13.91 -26.56
CA PHE A 145 -3.77 14.04 -26.62
C PHE A 145 -4.22 15.49 -26.42
N PHE A 146 -3.76 16.14 -25.34
CA PHE A 146 -4.15 17.51 -25.00
C PHE A 146 -3.69 18.52 -26.05
N ASN A 147 -2.48 18.38 -26.59
CA ASN A 147 -2.02 19.21 -27.71
C ASN A 147 -2.93 19.06 -28.95
N CYS A 148 -3.40 17.84 -29.24
CA CYS A 148 -4.35 17.63 -30.33
C CYS A 148 -5.69 18.31 -30.06
N MET A 149 -6.20 18.21 -28.83
CA MET A 149 -7.48 18.82 -28.43
C MET A 149 -7.41 20.35 -28.37
N GLU A 150 -6.29 20.93 -27.93
CA GLU A 150 -6.09 22.38 -27.95
C GLU A 150 -6.09 22.94 -29.37
N ASN A 151 -5.43 22.26 -30.31
CA ASN A 151 -5.46 22.64 -31.72
C ASN A 151 -6.87 22.52 -32.29
N ALA A 152 -7.60 21.47 -31.92
CA ALA A 152 -8.99 21.27 -32.30
C ALA A 152 -9.91 22.38 -31.79
N LEU A 153 -9.74 22.79 -30.52
CA LEU A 153 -10.48 23.89 -29.91
C LEU A 153 -10.19 25.23 -30.59
N LYS A 154 -8.92 25.51 -30.93
CA LYS A 154 -8.51 26.73 -31.65
C LYS A 154 -9.11 26.78 -33.05
N ASN A 155 -9.09 25.66 -33.77
CA ASN A 155 -9.58 25.57 -35.15
C ASN A 155 -11.10 25.32 -35.23
N LYS A 156 -11.75 25.04 -34.09
CA LYS A 156 -13.15 24.57 -33.97
C LYS A 156 -13.49 23.33 -34.80
N LEU A 157 -12.48 22.62 -35.29
CA LEU A 157 -12.62 21.46 -36.15
C LEU A 157 -11.66 20.36 -35.70
N PHE A 158 -12.17 19.14 -35.57
CA PHE A 158 -11.35 17.95 -35.35
C PHE A 158 -11.63 16.90 -36.42
N THR A 159 -10.56 16.43 -37.04
CA THR A 159 -10.56 15.26 -37.92
C THR A 159 -9.91 14.09 -37.19
N PRO A 160 -10.45 12.86 -37.30
CA PRO A 160 -9.83 11.69 -36.69
C PRO A 160 -8.43 11.50 -37.22
N LEU A 161 -7.50 11.21 -36.31
CA LEU A 161 -6.09 11.09 -36.63
C LEU A 161 -5.63 9.64 -36.45
N GLU A 162 -4.72 9.21 -37.32
CA GLU A 162 -4.01 7.97 -37.08
C GLU A 162 -3.04 8.18 -35.91
N VAL A 163 -3.33 7.53 -34.77
CA VAL A 163 -2.51 7.64 -33.56
C VAL A 163 -1.09 7.13 -33.86
N LEU A 164 -0.06 7.81 -33.34
CA LEU A 164 1.35 7.42 -33.52
C LEU A 164 1.60 5.91 -33.32
N LYS A 165 2.38 5.29 -34.22
CA LYS A 165 2.68 3.84 -34.23
C LYS A 165 3.13 3.29 -32.86
N LYS A 166 3.83 4.11 -32.05
CA LYS A 166 4.25 3.73 -30.68
C LYS A 166 3.08 3.43 -29.73
N TYR A 167 1.93 4.08 -29.90
CA TYR A 167 0.75 3.93 -29.04
C TYR A 167 -0.29 2.95 -29.63
N GLN A 168 -0.15 2.59 -30.91
CA GLN A 168 -1.05 1.62 -31.55
C GLN A 168 -0.89 0.21 -30.99
N LYS A 169 0.35 -0.21 -30.69
CA LYS A 169 0.69 -1.57 -30.22
C LYS A 169 0.24 -1.89 -28.79
N ILE A 170 -0.36 -0.93 -28.09
CA ILE A 170 -0.69 -1.05 -26.67
C ILE A 170 -2.12 -1.54 -26.52
N HIS A 171 -2.31 -2.83 -26.25
CA HIS A 171 -3.62 -3.48 -26.14
C HIS A 171 -4.00 -3.91 -24.73
N ALA A 172 -3.07 -3.81 -23.78
CA ALA A 172 -3.26 -4.19 -22.39
C ALA A 172 -2.51 -3.21 -21.47
N PRO A 173 -2.79 -3.24 -20.14
CA PRO A 173 -2.01 -2.50 -19.16
C PRO A 173 -0.51 -2.74 -19.31
N VAL A 174 0.23 -1.66 -19.55
CA VAL A 174 1.69 -1.73 -19.71
C VAL A 174 2.33 -1.72 -18.34
N PHE A 175 3.28 -2.63 -18.14
CA PHE A 175 4.10 -2.64 -16.94
C PHE A 175 5.16 -1.54 -17.02
N GLU A 176 5.02 -0.49 -16.21
CA GLU A 176 5.95 0.62 -16.16
C GLU A 176 7.11 0.32 -15.22
N LYS A 177 8.22 -0.17 -15.77
CA LYS A 177 9.39 -0.63 -15.01
C LYS A 177 9.94 0.43 -14.05
N SER A 178 10.12 1.67 -14.51
CA SER A 178 10.71 2.73 -13.68
C SER A 178 9.86 3.04 -12.45
N PHE A 179 8.54 3.17 -12.66
CA PHE A 179 7.59 3.34 -11.57
C PHE A 179 7.62 2.17 -10.60
N PHE A 180 7.52 0.96 -11.13
CA PHE A 180 7.52 -0.25 -10.31
C PHE A 180 8.80 -0.36 -9.48
N ILE A 181 9.97 -0.06 -10.06
CA ILE A 181 11.26 -0.14 -9.35
C ILE A 181 11.31 0.86 -8.19
N GLN A 182 10.94 2.12 -8.41
CA GLN A 182 10.95 3.13 -7.33
C GLN A 182 10.02 2.73 -6.19
N PHE A 183 8.82 2.28 -6.55
CA PHE A 183 7.82 1.82 -5.61
C PHE A 183 8.24 0.57 -4.84
N PHE A 184 8.79 -0.40 -5.56
CA PHE A 184 9.33 -1.63 -5.01
C PHE A 184 10.49 -1.36 -4.05
N LEU A 185 11.42 -0.47 -4.41
CA LEU A 185 12.54 -0.10 -3.54
C LEU A 185 12.05 0.56 -2.25
N LEU A 186 11.05 1.45 -2.32
CA LEU A 186 10.46 2.06 -1.13
C LEU A 186 9.85 0.99 -0.19
N ILE A 187 9.03 0.09 -0.73
CA ILE A 187 8.45 -1.02 0.05
C ILE A 187 9.54 -1.97 0.56
N LEU A 188 10.55 -2.26 -0.24
CA LEU A 188 11.64 -3.15 0.14
C LEU A 188 12.43 -2.59 1.32
N VAL A 189 12.91 -1.34 1.24
CA VAL A 189 13.66 -0.69 2.32
C VAL A 189 12.86 -0.67 3.61
N THR A 190 11.58 -0.28 3.52
CA THR A 190 10.69 -0.20 4.69
C THR A 190 10.37 -1.58 5.26
N SER A 191 10.20 -2.60 4.41
CA SER A 191 10.01 -3.98 4.85
C SER A 191 11.27 -4.55 5.51
N VAL A 192 12.47 -4.31 4.96
CA VAL A 192 13.72 -4.77 5.57
C VAL A 192 13.92 -4.13 6.94
N ALA A 193 13.71 -2.81 7.06
CA ALA A 193 13.80 -2.12 8.34
C ALA A 193 12.79 -2.65 9.37
N GLY A 194 11.52 -2.82 8.97
CA GLY A 194 10.50 -3.40 9.84
C GLY A 194 10.80 -4.86 10.22
N GLY A 195 11.31 -5.64 9.27
CA GLY A 195 11.68 -7.03 9.47
C GLY A 195 12.85 -7.20 10.44
N ILE A 196 13.87 -6.33 10.37
CA ILE A 196 14.97 -6.30 11.35
C ILE A 196 14.42 -6.04 12.75
N GLY A 197 13.50 -5.08 12.90
CA GLY A 197 12.87 -4.79 14.19
C GLY A 197 12.08 -5.97 14.75
N ILE A 198 11.28 -6.63 13.91
CA ILE A 198 10.52 -7.84 14.29
C ILE A 198 11.47 -8.98 14.69
N TYR A 199 12.51 -9.21 13.90
CA TYR A 199 13.50 -10.26 14.17
C TYR A 199 14.22 -10.02 15.49
N TYR A 200 14.74 -8.81 15.70
CA TYR A 200 15.44 -8.44 16.92
C TYR A 200 14.56 -8.62 18.15
N LEU A 201 13.34 -8.04 18.14
CA LEU A 201 12.40 -8.16 19.25
C LEU A 201 12.06 -9.61 19.57
N THR A 202 11.82 -10.42 18.54
CA THR A 202 11.42 -11.82 18.70
C THR A 202 12.56 -12.68 19.26
N VAL A 203 13.77 -12.49 18.74
CA VAL A 203 14.96 -13.22 19.20
C VAL A 203 15.36 -12.79 20.60
N GLU A 204 15.28 -11.50 20.91
CA GLU A 204 15.57 -10.97 22.25
C GLU A 204 14.63 -11.58 23.30
N ILE A 205 13.30 -11.52 23.08
CA ILE A 205 12.32 -12.14 23.98
C ILE A 205 12.63 -13.63 24.17
N TYR A 206 12.95 -14.35 23.10
CA TYR A 206 13.29 -15.77 23.21
C TYR A 206 14.56 -16.02 24.03
N MET A 207 15.62 -15.25 23.79
CA MET A 207 16.89 -15.42 24.49
C MET A 207 16.75 -15.15 25.99
N ASP A 208 15.93 -14.18 26.37
CA ASP A 208 15.59 -13.90 27.77
C ASP A 208 14.80 -15.04 28.42
N LEU A 209 13.81 -15.60 27.69
CA LEU A 209 13.08 -16.80 28.15
C LEU A 209 14.02 -17.99 28.39
N ILE A 210 15.01 -18.20 27.52
CA ILE A 210 16.01 -19.26 27.67
C ILE A 210 16.96 -18.97 28.83
N ALA A 211 17.39 -17.72 29.01
CA ALA A 211 18.26 -17.34 30.12
C ALA A 211 17.59 -17.61 31.48
N LEU A 212 16.32 -17.22 31.63
CA LEU A 212 15.51 -17.53 32.82
C LEU A 212 15.37 -19.04 33.02
N SER A 213 15.13 -19.78 31.93
CA SER A 213 15.02 -21.23 31.96
C SER A 213 16.29 -21.92 32.44
N ILE A 214 17.46 -21.49 31.95
CA ILE A 214 18.77 -22.03 32.34
C ILE A 214 19.10 -21.70 33.80
N GLN A 215 18.76 -20.49 34.27
CA GLN A 215 18.96 -20.11 35.67
C GLN A 215 18.15 -21.00 36.63
N ALA A 216 16.92 -21.35 36.25
CA ALA A 216 16.07 -22.25 37.05
C ALA A 216 16.65 -23.67 37.18
N LEU A 217 17.40 -24.15 36.18
CA LEU A 217 17.88 -25.54 36.07
C LEU A 217 19.16 -25.88 36.84
N LYS A 218 19.77 -24.92 37.57
CA LYS A 218 20.96 -25.14 38.41
C LYS A 218 22.02 -26.08 37.79
N SER A 219 22.32 -25.91 36.49
CA SER A 219 23.40 -26.61 35.76
C SER A 219 23.19 -28.09 35.41
N GLU A 220 21.97 -28.59 35.25
CA GLU A 220 21.76 -29.94 34.70
C GLU A 220 22.17 -30.03 33.21
N PRO A 221 23.04 -30.98 32.80
CA PRO A 221 23.54 -31.09 31.42
C PRO A 221 22.45 -31.44 30.40
N VAL A 222 21.43 -32.22 30.80
CA VAL A 222 20.31 -32.61 29.93
C VAL A 222 19.44 -31.42 29.55
N GLY A 223 19.14 -30.55 30.53
CA GLY A 223 18.40 -29.31 30.26
C GLY A 223 19.13 -28.40 29.28
N ARG A 224 20.46 -28.22 29.45
CA ARG A 224 21.24 -27.39 28.53
C ARG A 224 21.18 -27.87 27.08
N TYR A 225 21.26 -29.19 26.88
CA TYR A 225 21.11 -29.77 25.54
C TYR A 225 19.72 -29.47 24.96
N PHE A 226 18.66 -29.71 25.74
CA PHE A 226 17.27 -29.44 25.32
C PHE A 226 17.06 -27.99 24.87
N PHE A 227 17.50 -26.99 25.66
CA PHE A 227 17.34 -25.58 25.28
C PHE A 227 18.22 -25.16 24.10
N SER A 228 19.38 -25.79 23.91
CA SER A 228 20.23 -25.55 22.75
C SER A 228 19.53 -25.99 21.46
N GLU A 229 19.00 -27.21 21.44
CA GLU A 229 18.24 -27.73 20.29
C GLU A 229 16.97 -26.92 20.03
N GLN A 230 16.26 -26.53 21.09
CA GLN A 230 15.07 -25.67 20.96
C GLN A 230 15.42 -24.31 20.34
N LYS A 231 16.59 -23.73 20.68
CA LYS A 231 17.05 -22.45 20.12
C LYS A 231 17.31 -22.55 18.64
N GLU A 232 17.94 -23.63 18.20
CA GLU A 232 18.19 -23.82 16.77
C GLU A 232 16.87 -23.94 15.99
N ILE A 233 15.93 -24.75 16.49
CA ILE A 233 14.60 -24.89 15.90
C ILE A 233 13.87 -23.55 15.85
N PHE A 234 13.92 -22.75 16.93
CA PHE A 234 13.29 -21.44 16.97
C PHE A 234 13.87 -20.48 15.93
N ILE A 235 15.20 -20.40 15.81
CA ILE A 235 15.86 -19.54 14.81
C ILE A 235 15.46 -19.96 13.39
N GLN A 236 15.39 -21.27 13.11
CA GLN A 236 14.92 -21.77 11.82
C GLN A 236 13.47 -21.33 11.52
N ILE A 237 12.57 -21.45 12.50
CA ILE A 237 11.17 -21.00 12.36
C ILE A 237 11.10 -19.49 12.10
N VAL A 238 11.83 -18.68 12.89
CA VAL A 238 11.88 -17.22 12.71
C VAL A 238 12.37 -16.90 11.29
N ASN A 239 13.44 -17.53 10.82
CA ASN A 239 13.96 -17.30 9.46
C ASN A 239 12.92 -17.63 8.37
N ILE A 240 12.19 -18.74 8.50
CA ILE A 240 11.11 -19.11 7.56
C ILE A 240 10.01 -18.03 7.57
N VAL A 241 9.57 -17.59 8.75
CA VAL A 241 8.55 -16.54 8.89
C VAL A 241 9.03 -15.21 8.29
N MET A 242 10.31 -14.87 8.46
CA MET A 242 10.91 -13.67 7.85
C MET A 242 10.97 -13.74 6.32
N VAL A 243 11.21 -14.92 5.74
CA VAL A 243 11.13 -15.12 4.28
C VAL A 243 9.69 -14.92 3.80
N ILE A 244 8.70 -15.49 4.49
CA ILE A 244 7.28 -15.31 4.17
C ILE A 244 6.89 -13.83 4.25
N TYR A 245 7.36 -13.12 5.27
CA TYR A 245 7.16 -11.67 5.43
C TYR A 245 7.65 -10.88 4.21
N LEU A 246 8.84 -11.18 3.68
CA LEU A 246 9.37 -10.53 2.48
C LEU A 246 8.53 -10.86 1.24
N VAL A 247 8.12 -12.12 1.08
CA VAL A 247 7.25 -12.55 -0.03
C VAL A 247 5.89 -11.85 0.01
N MET A 248 5.29 -11.69 1.20
CA MET A 248 4.03 -10.95 1.33
C MET A 248 4.18 -9.47 0.93
N ASN A 249 5.29 -8.82 1.31
CA ASN A 249 5.58 -7.44 0.90
C ASN A 249 5.79 -7.33 -0.61
N PHE A 250 6.41 -8.33 -1.25
CA PHE A 250 6.52 -8.40 -2.71
C PHE A 250 5.13 -8.47 -3.37
N PHE A 251 4.23 -9.33 -2.89
CA PHE A 251 2.86 -9.39 -3.39
C PHE A 251 2.09 -8.09 -3.17
N LEU A 252 2.30 -7.40 -2.05
CA LEU A 252 1.73 -6.08 -1.80
C LEU A 252 2.20 -5.05 -2.82
N CYS A 253 3.48 -5.10 -3.22
CA CYS A 253 4.02 -4.26 -4.28
C CYS A 253 3.31 -4.51 -5.63
N MET A 254 3.16 -5.78 -6.00
CA MET A 254 2.42 -6.16 -7.22
C MET A 254 0.96 -5.71 -7.18
N HIS A 255 0.31 -5.85 -6.03
CA HIS A 255 -1.05 -5.37 -5.79
C HIS A 255 -1.16 -3.85 -6.01
N PHE A 256 -0.28 -3.05 -5.42
CA PHE A 256 -0.30 -1.60 -5.62
C PHE A 256 0.01 -1.18 -7.06
N HIS A 257 0.92 -1.86 -7.75
CA HIS A 257 1.15 -1.61 -9.17
C HIS A 257 -0.13 -1.85 -10.00
N SER A 258 -0.84 -2.95 -9.74
CA SER A 258 -2.10 -3.26 -10.44
C SER A 258 -3.17 -2.18 -10.28
N LEU A 259 -3.19 -1.49 -9.13
CA LEU A 259 -4.11 -0.39 -8.85
C LEU A 259 -3.84 0.83 -9.75
N ILE A 260 -2.63 0.98 -10.31
CA ILE A 260 -2.32 2.06 -11.25
C ILE A 260 -2.45 1.61 -12.69
N SER A 261 -1.86 0.46 -13.04
CA SER A 261 -1.71 0.05 -14.44
C SER A 261 -3.07 -0.15 -15.12
N GLY A 262 -4.05 -0.71 -14.40
CA GLY A 262 -5.41 -0.92 -14.92
C GLY A 262 -6.10 0.40 -15.26
N PRO A 263 -6.28 1.32 -14.28
CA PRO A 263 -6.89 2.62 -14.56
C PRO A 263 -6.11 3.50 -15.54
N ALA A 264 -4.78 3.46 -15.52
CA ALA A 264 -3.94 4.17 -16.50
C ALA A 264 -4.25 3.70 -17.92
N PHE A 265 -4.37 2.39 -18.12
CA PHE A 265 -4.76 1.82 -19.40
C PHE A 265 -6.18 2.20 -19.80
N ALA A 266 -7.13 2.25 -18.86
CA ALA A 266 -8.50 2.69 -19.13
C ALA A 266 -8.50 4.13 -19.68
N VAL A 267 -7.83 5.07 -18.99
CA VAL A 267 -7.68 6.47 -19.45
C VAL A 267 -7.05 6.53 -20.84
N PHE A 268 -5.91 5.86 -21.03
CA PHE A 268 -5.19 5.78 -22.29
C PHE A 268 -6.07 5.25 -23.43
N SER A 269 -6.76 4.14 -23.20
CA SER A 269 -7.59 3.46 -24.21
C SER A 269 -8.76 4.33 -24.65
N THR A 270 -9.42 5.04 -23.72
CA THR A 270 -10.53 5.94 -24.04
C THR A 270 -10.06 7.15 -24.83
N MET A 271 -9.00 7.82 -24.38
CA MET A 271 -8.42 8.96 -25.10
C MET A 271 -7.95 8.55 -26.51
N ARG A 272 -7.35 7.37 -26.64
CA ARG A 272 -6.97 6.81 -27.95
C ARG A 272 -8.17 6.54 -28.85
N SER A 273 -9.24 5.96 -28.30
CA SER A 273 -10.50 5.72 -29.02
C SER A 273 -11.13 7.04 -29.50
N PHE A 274 -11.08 8.06 -28.65
CA PHE A 274 -11.55 9.41 -28.97
C PHE A 274 -10.79 10.02 -30.16
N LEU A 275 -9.45 9.94 -30.17
CA LEU A 275 -8.62 10.43 -31.29
C LEU A 275 -8.93 9.72 -32.62
N LYS A 276 -9.34 8.45 -32.56
CA LYS A 276 -9.73 7.65 -33.74
C LYS A 276 -11.14 7.96 -34.25
N GLY A 277 -11.87 8.88 -33.63
CA GLY A 277 -13.19 9.30 -34.07
C GLY A 277 -14.35 8.70 -33.27
N ASN A 278 -14.08 7.86 -32.27
CA ASN A 278 -15.13 7.36 -31.38
C ASN A 278 -15.35 8.33 -30.21
N PHE A 279 -16.01 9.45 -30.52
CA PHE A 279 -16.22 10.58 -29.60
C PHE A 279 -17.17 10.28 -28.43
N ASP A 280 -17.97 9.23 -28.54
CA ASP A 280 -18.89 8.79 -27.48
C ASP A 280 -18.20 7.93 -26.42
N SER A 281 -16.92 7.58 -26.63
CA SER A 281 -16.11 6.83 -25.67
C SER A 281 -16.01 7.56 -24.33
N ARG A 282 -16.27 6.86 -23.23
CA ARG A 282 -16.09 7.38 -21.86
C ARG A 282 -15.26 6.41 -21.03
N ILE A 283 -14.58 6.94 -20.03
CA ILE A 283 -13.81 6.13 -19.09
C ILE A 283 -14.80 5.55 -18.09
N HIS A 284 -14.92 4.22 -18.09
CA HIS A 284 -15.69 3.48 -17.09
C HIS A 284 -14.75 2.90 -16.05
N ILE A 285 -15.02 3.18 -14.78
CA ILE A 285 -14.21 2.65 -13.68
C ILE A 285 -14.93 1.48 -13.05
N ILE A 286 -14.42 0.27 -13.28
CA ILE A 286 -14.80 -0.93 -12.54
C ILE A 286 -13.66 -1.22 -11.56
N GLY A 287 -13.96 -1.27 -10.26
CA GLY A 287 -12.97 -1.63 -9.23
C GLY A 287 -12.09 -0.49 -8.67
N SER A 288 -12.05 0.69 -9.31
CA SER A 288 -11.21 1.83 -8.85
C SER A 288 -12.01 3.06 -8.40
N ARG A 289 -12.96 2.88 -7.47
CA ARG A 289 -13.81 3.99 -6.94
C ARG A 289 -13.00 5.20 -6.46
N TYR A 290 -11.80 4.97 -5.94
CA TYR A 290 -10.87 6.00 -5.48
C TYR A 290 -10.34 6.95 -6.58
N LEU A 291 -10.66 6.69 -7.85
CA LEU A 291 -10.34 7.61 -8.97
C LEU A 291 -11.58 8.32 -9.52
N ARG A 292 -12.77 8.06 -8.95
CA ARG A 292 -14.05 8.50 -9.53
C ARG A 292 -14.09 9.99 -9.81
N ASP A 293 -13.70 10.82 -8.84
CA ASP A 293 -13.71 12.27 -8.98
C ASP A 293 -12.81 12.73 -10.14
N HIS A 294 -11.61 12.18 -10.24
CA HIS A 294 -10.64 12.53 -11.28
C HIS A 294 -11.09 12.07 -12.66
N ILE A 295 -11.61 10.86 -12.78
CA ILE A 295 -12.14 10.35 -14.05
C ILE A 295 -13.40 11.12 -14.49
N MET A 296 -14.26 11.53 -13.55
CA MET A 296 -15.41 12.38 -13.88
C MET A 296 -14.99 13.71 -14.50
N LYS A 297 -13.91 14.34 -14.00
CA LYS A 297 -13.35 15.56 -14.61
C LYS A 297 -12.89 15.31 -16.05
N ILE A 298 -12.21 14.18 -16.30
CA ILE A 298 -11.77 13.80 -17.66
C ILE A 298 -12.97 13.56 -18.59
N ASN A 299 -13.98 12.82 -18.15
CA ASN A 299 -15.18 12.57 -18.96
C ASN A 299 -15.94 13.86 -19.28
N LYS A 300 -16.04 14.81 -18.34
CA LYS A 300 -16.61 16.14 -18.59
C LYS A 300 -15.80 16.94 -19.61
N TYR A 301 -14.48 16.84 -19.58
CA TYR A 301 -13.61 17.45 -20.58
C TYR A 301 -13.87 16.88 -21.98
N LEU A 302 -13.95 15.55 -22.13
CA LEU A 302 -14.29 14.94 -23.42
C LEU A 302 -15.66 15.39 -23.95
N GLU A 303 -16.65 15.50 -23.07
CA GLU A 303 -17.98 16.03 -23.41
C GLU A 303 -17.93 17.50 -23.83
N TYR A 304 -17.10 18.31 -23.15
CA TYR A 304 -16.87 19.70 -23.53
C TYR A 304 -16.25 19.81 -24.92
N ILE A 305 -15.23 19.01 -25.24
CA ILE A 305 -14.65 18.96 -26.58
C ILE A 305 -15.73 18.60 -27.62
N GLN A 306 -16.52 17.56 -27.35
CA GLN A 306 -17.60 17.11 -28.24
C GLN A 306 -18.66 18.18 -28.52
N LYS A 307 -18.91 19.08 -27.56
CA LYS A 307 -19.89 20.18 -27.68
C LYS A 307 -19.33 21.42 -28.36
N ASN A 308 -18.03 21.68 -28.24
CA ASN A 308 -17.42 22.95 -28.66
C ASN A 308 -16.56 22.85 -29.93
N VAL A 309 -16.38 21.63 -30.46
CA VAL A 309 -15.59 21.37 -31.66
C VAL A 309 -16.45 20.61 -32.66
N GLU A 310 -16.41 21.01 -33.93
CA GLU A 310 -17.04 20.26 -35.01
C GLU A 310 -16.26 18.98 -35.29
N LEU A 311 -16.94 17.84 -35.16
CA LEU A 311 -16.32 16.52 -35.18
C LEU A 311 -16.66 15.81 -36.51
N HIS A 312 -15.67 15.65 -37.38
CA HIS A 312 -15.83 14.77 -38.53
C HIS A 312 -15.72 13.31 -38.07
N LYS A 313 -16.78 12.52 -38.28
CA LYS A 313 -16.67 11.07 -38.13
C LYS A 313 -15.97 10.51 -39.37
N ASN A 314 -15.02 9.61 -39.18
CA ASN A 314 -14.58 8.78 -40.31
C ASN A 314 -15.81 8.05 -40.83
N LYS A 315 -16.13 8.26 -42.11
CA LYS A 315 -17.04 7.36 -42.81
C LYS A 315 -16.27 6.06 -42.97
N ASP A 316 -16.61 5.08 -42.14
CA ASP A 316 -16.29 3.68 -42.42
C ASP A 316 -16.92 3.29 -43.77
#